data_AF-A0A7X9L189-F1
#
_entry.id   AF-A0A7X9L189-F1
#
_cell.length_a   1.000
_cell.length_b   1.000
_cell.length_c   1.000
_cell.angle_alpha   90.00
_cell.angle_beta   90.00
_cell.angle_gamma   90.00
#
_symmetry.space_group_name_H-M   'P 1'
#
loop_
_entity.id
_entity.type
_entity.pdbx_description
1 polymer ?
#
loop_
_entity_poly.entity_id
_entity_poly.type
_entity_poly.pdbx_seq_one_letter_code
_entity_poly.pdbx_strand_id
1 'polypeptide(L)'
;MLFAYDEWFNENILKLNSKPNSEITAIYRGWMMNPEQYLNFYNNLLEKNIRLITSPKQYSLMHIFPNIYPYLVEDTTKIMTFPLYKDIDINTIKQNFDKFIVKDFVKSVKGSSFPSFFDNTISQEKFNSDMETFYKFRGQLLTGGICIKEYLDLKKYNGVTNEYRAFYVKNTLISLSRNSLQDDNTPEPPKALVEKYSKLNSVFYTVDFAELENNEWKIIEAGDGSVSGLSDKQDYASFFKALYYSIN
;
A
#
# COMPACT_ATOMS: atom_id res chain seq x y z
N MET A 1 -19.41 15.09 -0.68
CA MET A 1 -18.57 16.24 -1.10
C MET A 1 -17.57 15.72 -2.11
N LEU A 2 -17.35 16.45 -3.19
CA LEU A 2 -16.42 16.10 -4.27
C LEU A 2 -15.44 17.25 -4.47
N PHE A 3 -14.23 16.93 -4.96
CA PHE A 3 -13.25 17.92 -5.37
C PHE A 3 -12.82 17.66 -6.82
N ALA A 4 -12.37 18.70 -7.52
CA ALA A 4 -11.91 18.60 -8.89
C ALA A 4 -10.57 17.86 -8.96
N TYR A 5 -10.56 16.71 -9.63
CA TYR A 5 -9.38 15.84 -9.73
C TYR A 5 -8.23 16.52 -10.49
N ASP A 6 -8.47 16.95 -11.73
CA ASP A 6 -7.40 17.48 -12.59
C ASP A 6 -6.78 18.76 -12.01
N GLU A 7 -7.61 19.67 -11.50
CA GLU A 7 -7.16 20.90 -10.85
C GLU A 7 -6.30 20.58 -9.61
N TRP A 8 -6.63 19.55 -8.83
CA TRP A 8 -5.82 19.17 -7.68
C TRP A 8 -4.51 18.49 -8.08
N PHE A 9 -4.57 17.45 -8.92
CA PHE A 9 -3.41 16.60 -9.20
C PHE A 9 -2.43 17.22 -10.20
N ASN A 10 -2.90 18.09 -11.10
CA ASN A 10 -2.06 18.73 -12.12
C ASN A 10 -1.75 20.20 -11.81
N GLU A 11 -2.62 20.91 -11.10
CA GLU A 11 -2.48 22.35 -10.86
C GLU A 11 -2.31 22.72 -9.38
N ASN A 12 -2.43 21.76 -8.45
CA ASN A 12 -2.44 21.98 -7.00
C ASN A 12 -3.53 22.95 -6.51
N ILE A 13 -4.67 22.99 -7.20
CA ILE A 13 -5.81 23.85 -6.87
C ILE A 13 -6.94 23.01 -6.26
N LEU A 14 -7.28 23.28 -5.00
CA LEU A 14 -8.40 22.60 -4.33
C LEU A 14 -9.73 23.32 -4.61
N LYS A 15 -10.52 22.77 -5.53
CA LYS A 15 -11.90 23.19 -5.78
C LYS A 15 -12.88 22.15 -5.27
N LEU A 16 -13.79 22.59 -4.40
CA LEU A 16 -14.84 21.75 -3.82
C LEU A 16 -16.19 22.07 -4.45
N ASN A 17 -17.06 21.07 -4.60
CA ASN A 17 -18.42 21.28 -5.08
C ASN A 17 -19.35 21.90 -4.02
N SER A 18 -18.96 21.86 -2.75
CA SER A 18 -19.63 22.52 -1.64
C SER A 18 -18.64 22.83 -0.52
N LYS A 19 -18.94 23.84 0.29
CA LYS A 19 -18.18 24.21 1.50
C LYS A 19 -19.11 24.13 2.71
N PRO A 20 -18.70 23.47 3.81
CA PRO A 20 -19.51 23.42 5.03
C PRO A 20 -19.43 24.74 5.81
N ASN A 21 -20.53 25.08 6.49
CA ASN A 21 -20.65 26.30 7.29
C ASN A 21 -19.89 26.24 8.63
N SER A 22 -19.60 25.03 9.11
CA SER A 22 -18.81 24.76 10.33
C SER A 22 -17.85 23.61 10.08
N GLU A 23 -16.88 23.39 10.96
CA GLU A 23 -15.95 22.26 10.83
C GLU A 23 -16.70 20.92 10.80
N ILE A 24 -16.39 20.10 9.81
CA ILE A 24 -16.85 18.71 9.70
C ILE A 24 -15.65 17.77 9.66
N THR A 25 -15.88 16.54 10.10
CA THR A 25 -14.93 15.43 9.90
C THR A 25 -15.24 14.70 8.59
N ALA A 26 -14.21 14.33 7.84
CA ALA A 26 -14.36 13.62 6.58
C ALA A 26 -13.32 12.50 6.40
N ILE A 27 -13.62 11.57 5.51
CA ILE A 27 -12.70 10.52 5.06
C ILE A 27 -12.32 10.85 3.63
N TYR A 28 -11.02 10.84 3.34
CA TYR A 28 -10.58 10.86 1.95
C TYR A 28 -10.77 9.46 1.36
N ARG A 29 -11.39 9.37 0.18
CA ARG A 29 -11.41 8.16 -0.66
C ARG A 29 -11.08 8.54 -2.08
N GLY A 30 -9.93 8.11 -2.57
CA GLY A 30 -9.47 8.51 -3.90
C GLY A 30 -8.09 7.96 -4.25
N TRP A 31 -7.40 8.69 -5.11
CA TRP A 31 -6.10 8.33 -5.63
C TRP A 31 -4.97 8.55 -4.62
N MET A 32 -3.87 7.85 -4.85
CA MET A 32 -2.65 8.02 -4.07
C MET A 32 -2.06 9.41 -4.29
N MET A 33 -1.59 10.02 -3.21
CA MET A 33 -0.82 11.25 -3.21
C MET A 33 0.53 10.94 -2.59
N ASN A 34 1.59 11.60 -3.04
CA ASN A 34 2.80 11.58 -2.23
C ASN A 34 2.54 12.29 -0.87
N PRO A 35 3.36 12.06 0.17
CA PRO A 35 3.11 12.63 1.49
C PRO A 35 3.00 14.16 1.53
N GLU A 36 3.76 14.87 0.70
CA GLU A 36 3.73 16.34 0.62
C GLU A 36 2.41 16.84 0.01
N GLN A 37 1.98 16.23 -1.08
CA GLN A 37 0.69 16.54 -1.72
C GLN A 37 -0.47 16.23 -0.76
N TYR A 38 -0.42 15.12 -0.01
CA TYR A 38 -1.43 14.83 1.00
C TYR A 38 -1.45 15.86 2.14
N LEU A 39 -0.28 16.30 2.62
CA LEU A 39 -0.19 17.36 3.63
C LEU A 39 -0.84 18.66 3.13
N ASN A 40 -0.54 19.06 1.90
CA ASN A 40 -1.15 20.24 1.28
C ASN A 40 -2.66 20.07 1.13
N PHE A 41 -3.12 18.90 0.70
CA PHE A 41 -4.54 18.57 0.59
C PHE A 41 -5.25 18.70 1.94
N TYR A 42 -4.67 18.12 2.99
CA TYR A 42 -5.18 18.17 4.36
C TYR A 42 -5.33 19.62 4.84
N ASN A 43 -4.29 20.43 4.68
CA ASN A 43 -4.29 21.83 5.15
C ASN A 43 -5.33 22.67 4.38
N ASN A 44 -5.40 22.52 3.05
CA ASN A 44 -6.37 23.23 2.22
C ASN A 44 -7.83 22.85 2.55
N LEU A 45 -8.08 21.58 2.88
CA LEU A 45 -9.39 21.13 3.36
C LEU A 45 -9.71 21.72 4.74
N LEU A 46 -8.72 21.75 5.65
CA LEU A 46 -8.90 22.26 7.00
C LEU A 46 -9.26 23.76 6.99
N GLU A 47 -8.62 24.56 6.15
CA GLU A 47 -8.97 25.97 5.89
C GLU A 47 -10.41 26.15 5.35
N LYS A 48 -10.96 25.09 4.75
CA LYS A 48 -12.33 25.03 4.26
C LYS A 48 -13.28 24.32 5.23
N ASN A 49 -12.93 24.23 6.52
CA ASN A 49 -13.72 23.61 7.58
C ASN A 49 -13.90 22.09 7.41
N ILE A 50 -12.94 21.39 6.80
CA ILE A 50 -13.01 19.94 6.58
C ILE A 50 -11.75 19.30 7.17
N ARG A 51 -11.91 18.57 8.29
CA ARG A 51 -10.83 17.83 8.92
C ARG A 51 -10.86 16.37 8.46
N LEU A 52 -9.78 15.90 7.83
CA LEU A 52 -9.66 14.48 7.51
C LEU A 52 -9.36 13.67 8.77
N ILE A 53 -9.96 12.47 8.88
CA ILE A 53 -9.70 11.54 10.01
C ILE A 53 -8.27 11.00 10.03
N THR A 54 -7.64 10.93 8.87
CA THR A 54 -6.25 10.50 8.72
C THR A 54 -5.39 11.75 8.69
N SER A 55 -4.52 11.91 9.69
CA SER A 55 -3.54 12.99 9.69
C SER A 55 -2.44 12.76 8.65
N PRO A 56 -1.73 13.80 8.18
CA PRO A 56 -0.59 13.64 7.26
C PRO A 56 0.48 12.67 7.78
N LYS A 57 0.72 12.64 9.09
CA LYS A 57 1.64 11.69 9.73
C LYS A 57 1.15 10.24 9.60
N GLN A 58 -0.13 10.00 9.83
CA GLN A 58 -0.73 8.67 9.71
C GLN A 58 -0.76 8.20 8.26
N TYR A 59 -1.09 9.10 7.33
CA TYR A 59 -1.01 8.82 5.91
C TYR A 59 0.41 8.43 5.51
N SER A 60 1.41 9.23 5.87
CA SER A 60 2.82 8.92 5.57
C SER A 60 3.30 7.63 6.22
N LEU A 61 2.85 7.31 7.44
CA LEU A 61 3.17 6.05 8.10
C LEU A 61 2.67 4.85 7.29
N MET A 62 1.41 4.87 6.85
CA MET A 62 0.79 3.73 6.16
C MET A 62 1.04 3.72 4.65
N HIS A 63 1.33 4.86 4.04
CA HIS A 63 1.51 5.00 2.60
C HIS A 63 2.93 4.64 2.15
N ILE A 64 3.94 4.85 3.00
CA ILE A 64 5.35 4.58 2.73
C ILE A 64 5.74 3.28 3.43
N PHE A 65 5.93 2.19 2.68
CA PHE A 65 6.15 0.86 3.27
C PHE A 65 7.32 0.80 4.28
N PRO A 66 8.48 1.43 4.02
CA PRO A 66 9.55 1.48 5.03
C PRO A 66 9.17 2.12 6.37
N ASN A 67 8.17 3.01 6.41
CA ASN A 67 7.72 3.64 7.66
C ASN A 67 6.92 2.67 8.53
N ILE A 68 6.09 1.81 7.91
CA ILE A 68 5.28 0.82 8.64
C ILE A 68 6.03 -0.50 8.89
N TYR A 69 7.08 -0.78 8.11
CA TYR A 69 7.88 -2.01 8.21
C TYR A 69 8.32 -2.39 9.64
N PRO A 70 8.82 -1.48 10.51
CA PRO A 70 9.21 -1.84 11.88
C PRO A 70 8.07 -2.42 12.72
N TYR A 71 6.82 -2.10 12.40
CA TYR A 71 5.64 -2.63 13.09
C TYR A 71 5.25 -4.02 12.57
N LEU A 72 5.71 -4.40 11.38
CA LEU A 72 5.31 -5.62 10.67
C LEU A 72 6.42 -6.67 10.64
N VAL A 73 7.63 -6.34 11.08
CA VAL A 73 8.87 -7.14 10.88
C VAL A 73 8.76 -8.61 11.28
N GLU A 74 7.93 -8.94 12.27
CA GLU A 74 7.71 -10.32 12.72
C GLU A 74 6.98 -11.18 11.67
N ASP A 75 6.01 -10.61 10.94
CA ASP A 75 5.14 -11.34 10.02
C ASP A 75 5.21 -10.83 8.57
N THR A 76 6.11 -9.90 8.26
CA THR A 76 6.42 -9.50 6.88
C THR A 76 7.80 -9.98 6.45
N THR A 77 8.10 -9.81 5.18
CA THR A 77 9.35 -10.25 4.55
C THR A 77 10.46 -9.22 4.73
N LYS A 78 11.73 -9.63 4.64
CA LYS A 78 12.85 -8.69 4.79
C LYS A 78 12.86 -7.62 3.70
N ILE A 79 13.34 -6.43 4.04
CA ILE A 79 13.56 -5.34 3.08
C ILE A 79 14.95 -4.72 3.23
N MET A 80 15.42 -4.12 2.14
CA MET A 80 16.51 -3.15 2.13
C MET A 80 16.05 -1.89 1.38
N THR A 81 16.48 -0.72 1.84
CA THR A 81 16.09 0.55 1.23
C THR A 81 17.30 1.33 0.73
N PHE A 82 17.17 1.94 -0.43
CA PHE A 82 18.22 2.73 -1.08
C PHE A 82 17.68 4.08 -1.55
N PRO A 83 18.50 5.15 -1.58
CA PRO A 83 18.10 6.40 -2.21
C PRO A 83 17.87 6.23 -3.72
N LEU A 84 17.00 7.07 -4.30
CA LEU A 84 16.82 7.09 -5.76
C LEU A 84 18.09 7.53 -6.47
N TYR A 85 18.31 6.99 -7.67
CA TYR A 85 19.39 7.36 -8.59
C TYR A 85 20.80 7.21 -8.01
N LYS A 86 20.94 6.40 -6.97
CA LYS A 86 22.24 5.95 -6.45
C LYS A 86 22.52 4.54 -6.92
N ASP A 87 23.80 4.25 -7.11
CA ASP A 87 24.25 2.91 -7.44
C ASP A 87 23.89 1.95 -6.30
N ILE A 88 23.37 0.79 -6.68
CA ILE A 88 22.97 -0.27 -5.78
C ILE A 88 23.85 -1.47 -6.12
N ASP A 89 24.74 -1.85 -5.20
CA ASP A 89 25.59 -3.02 -5.36
C ASP A 89 24.76 -4.30 -5.20
N ILE A 90 24.70 -5.07 -6.28
CA ILE A 90 23.93 -6.30 -6.33
C ILE A 90 24.47 -7.36 -5.37
N ASN A 91 25.77 -7.37 -5.08
CA ASN A 91 26.36 -8.35 -4.17
C ASN A 91 25.86 -8.14 -2.75
N THR A 92 25.69 -6.88 -2.34
CA THR A 92 25.07 -6.54 -1.05
C THR A 92 23.63 -7.06 -0.96
N ILE A 93 22.85 -6.99 -2.05
CA ILE A 93 21.50 -7.57 -2.11
C ILE A 93 21.54 -9.10 -2.00
N LYS A 94 22.37 -9.76 -2.82
CA LYS A 94 22.47 -11.23 -2.87
C LYS A 94 22.93 -11.87 -1.56
N GLN A 95 23.68 -11.14 -0.73
CA GLN A 95 24.04 -11.59 0.63
C GLN A 95 22.83 -11.70 1.56
N ASN A 96 21.73 -11.00 1.27
CA ASN A 96 20.54 -10.92 2.11
C ASN A 96 19.31 -11.63 1.52
N PHE A 97 19.29 -11.86 0.21
CA PHE A 97 18.14 -12.36 -0.53
C PHE A 97 18.53 -13.35 -1.63
N ASP A 98 17.90 -14.52 -1.64
CA ASP A 98 18.04 -15.48 -2.75
C ASP A 98 17.25 -15.06 -3.99
N LYS A 99 16.03 -14.53 -3.74
CA LYS A 99 15.16 -13.89 -4.72
C LYS A 99 14.59 -12.61 -4.14
N PHE A 100 14.43 -11.58 -4.96
CA PHE A 100 13.92 -10.30 -4.51
C PHE A 100 13.13 -9.56 -5.58
N ILE A 101 12.29 -8.63 -5.14
CA ILE A 101 11.55 -7.68 -5.97
C ILE A 101 12.05 -6.27 -5.73
N VAL A 102 11.90 -5.42 -6.74
CA VAL A 102 12.19 -3.99 -6.66
C VAL A 102 10.89 -3.21 -6.70
N LYS A 103 10.74 -2.30 -5.75
CA LYS A 103 9.66 -1.31 -5.67
C LYS A 103 10.23 0.07 -5.42
N ASP A 104 9.43 1.11 -5.64
CA ASP A 104 9.64 2.34 -4.87
C ASP A 104 9.06 2.13 -3.45
N PHE A 105 8.99 3.16 -2.61
CA PHE A 105 8.46 2.97 -1.25
C PHE A 105 6.95 2.67 -1.19
N VAL A 106 6.24 2.67 -2.33
CA VAL A 106 4.78 2.49 -2.40
C VAL A 106 4.37 1.39 -3.39
N LYS A 107 4.93 1.36 -4.60
CA LYS A 107 4.50 0.49 -5.70
C LYS A 107 5.63 -0.17 -6.48
N SER A 108 5.32 -1.34 -7.01
CA SER A 108 6.09 -2.00 -8.08
C SER A 108 5.64 -1.51 -9.46
N VAL A 109 6.45 -1.82 -10.48
CA VAL A 109 6.01 -1.76 -11.88
C VAL A 109 5.30 -3.07 -12.21
N LYS A 110 4.15 -3.03 -12.89
CA LYS A 110 3.41 -4.21 -13.38
C LYS A 110 3.19 -4.10 -14.88
N GLY A 111 3.04 -5.23 -15.57
CA GLY A 111 2.67 -5.26 -16.99
C GLY A 111 3.69 -4.60 -17.92
N SER A 112 4.98 -4.70 -17.60
CA SER A 112 6.07 -4.07 -18.34
C SER A 112 7.19 -5.08 -18.62
N SER A 113 8.22 -4.66 -19.36
CA SER A 113 9.44 -5.46 -19.55
C SER A 113 10.30 -5.57 -18.29
N PHE A 114 9.97 -4.82 -17.22
CA PHE A 114 10.69 -4.91 -15.96
C PHE A 114 10.47 -6.29 -15.31
N PRO A 115 11.53 -6.96 -14.83
CA PRO A 115 11.42 -8.28 -14.21
C PRO A 115 10.45 -8.30 -13.02
N SER A 116 9.65 -9.36 -12.91
CA SER A 116 8.76 -9.58 -11.77
C SER A 116 9.51 -9.88 -10.48
N PHE A 117 10.70 -10.47 -10.60
CA PHE A 117 11.68 -10.69 -9.54
C PHE A 117 13.07 -10.85 -10.14
N PHE A 118 14.07 -10.81 -9.27
CA PHE A 118 15.47 -11.10 -9.55
C PHE A 118 15.93 -12.23 -8.63
N ASP A 119 16.98 -12.94 -9.03
CA ASP A 119 17.59 -14.00 -8.24
C ASP A 119 19.12 -13.87 -8.23
N ASN A 120 19.81 -14.81 -7.58
CA ASN A 120 21.26 -14.80 -7.47
C ASN A 120 22.04 -14.85 -8.81
N THR A 121 21.38 -15.12 -9.94
CA THR A 121 22.02 -15.17 -11.27
C THR A 121 22.20 -13.81 -11.94
N ILE A 122 21.50 -12.77 -11.46
CA ILE A 122 21.54 -11.42 -12.07
C ILE A 122 22.93 -10.78 -12.01
N SER A 123 23.45 -10.23 -13.11
CA SER A 123 24.71 -9.47 -13.11
C SER A 123 24.48 -8.01 -12.71
N GLN A 124 25.53 -7.32 -12.25
CA GLN A 124 25.45 -5.90 -11.91
C GLN A 124 25.02 -5.06 -13.13
N GLU A 125 25.57 -5.35 -14.31
CA GLU A 125 25.27 -4.62 -15.55
C GLU A 125 23.80 -4.78 -15.93
N LYS A 126 23.27 -6.02 -15.85
CA LYS A 126 21.86 -6.28 -16.16
C LYS A 126 20.94 -5.62 -15.14
N PHE A 127 21.28 -5.68 -13.86
CA PHE A 127 20.52 -5.02 -12.80
C PHE A 127 20.44 -3.51 -13.01
N ASN A 128 21.57 -2.86 -13.33
CA ASN A 128 21.60 -1.42 -13.62
C ASN A 128 20.71 -1.07 -14.83
N SER A 129 20.78 -1.85 -15.91
CA SER A 129 19.91 -1.66 -17.09
C SER A 129 18.41 -1.82 -16.77
N ASP A 130 18.06 -2.77 -15.89
CA ASP A 130 16.69 -2.93 -15.42
C ASP A 130 16.26 -1.76 -14.52
N MET A 131 17.15 -1.23 -13.69
CA MET A 131 16.86 -0.04 -12.87
C MET A 131 16.61 1.21 -13.72
N GLU A 132 17.34 1.41 -14.83
CA GLU A 132 17.00 2.48 -15.79
C GLU A 132 15.58 2.33 -16.33
N THR A 133 15.20 1.10 -16.67
CA THR A 133 13.85 0.75 -17.11
C THR A 133 12.80 1.02 -16.03
N PHE A 134 13.11 0.66 -14.77
CA PHE A 134 12.27 0.96 -13.62
C PHE A 134 12.02 2.46 -13.46
N TYR A 135 13.09 3.26 -13.48
CA TYR A 135 12.99 4.72 -13.34
C TYR A 135 12.19 5.34 -14.49
N LYS A 136 12.35 4.83 -15.73
CA LYS A 136 11.57 5.27 -16.88
C LYS A 136 10.07 4.98 -16.72
N PHE A 137 9.71 3.78 -16.25
CA PHE A 137 8.31 3.41 -16.06
C PHE A 137 7.64 4.13 -14.88
N ARG A 138 8.35 4.34 -13.79
CA ARG A 138 7.80 5.07 -12.63
C ARG A 138 7.75 6.58 -12.89
N GLY A 139 8.78 7.16 -13.50
CA GLY A 139 8.83 8.58 -13.86
C GLY A 139 8.45 9.48 -12.68
N GLN A 140 7.48 10.38 -12.91
CA GLN A 140 6.98 11.31 -11.89
C GLN A 140 6.18 10.64 -10.75
N LEU A 141 5.86 9.35 -10.86
CA LEU A 141 5.13 8.60 -9.83
C LEU A 141 6.06 8.02 -8.75
N LEU A 142 7.38 8.17 -8.89
CA LEU A 142 8.34 7.74 -7.87
C LEU A 142 8.05 8.41 -6.54
N THR A 143 7.99 7.61 -5.48
CA THR A 143 7.78 8.11 -4.13
C THR A 143 8.83 7.50 -3.20
N GLY A 144 9.56 8.37 -2.49
CA GLY A 144 10.58 7.95 -1.53
C GLY A 144 11.86 7.45 -2.19
N GLY A 145 12.26 6.22 -1.90
CA GLY A 145 13.47 5.55 -2.41
C GLY A 145 13.17 4.25 -3.13
N ILE A 146 14.21 3.45 -3.36
CA ILE A 146 14.07 2.06 -3.83
C ILE A 146 13.94 1.14 -2.63
N CYS A 147 12.92 0.29 -2.64
CA CYS A 147 12.73 -0.79 -1.68
C CYS A 147 13.00 -2.12 -2.39
N ILE A 148 14.05 -2.80 -1.96
CA ILE A 148 14.28 -4.21 -2.26
C ILE A 148 13.52 -5.01 -1.22
N LYS A 149 12.71 -5.96 -1.67
CA LYS A 149 11.88 -6.79 -0.80
C LYS A 149 12.09 -8.25 -1.17
N GLU A 150 12.26 -9.12 -0.18
CA GLU A 150 12.41 -10.55 -0.40
C GLU A 150 11.20 -11.10 -1.17
N TYR A 151 11.47 -11.91 -2.19
CA TYR A 151 10.43 -12.56 -2.99
C TYR A 151 9.89 -13.76 -2.23
N LEU A 152 8.57 -13.83 -2.07
CA LEU A 152 7.90 -14.94 -1.43
C LEU A 152 7.19 -15.79 -2.48
N ASP A 153 7.41 -17.10 -2.43
CA ASP A 153 6.65 -18.07 -3.21
C ASP A 153 5.24 -18.20 -2.59
N LEU A 154 4.33 -17.38 -3.11
CA LEU A 154 2.93 -17.33 -2.68
C LEU A 154 2.17 -18.55 -3.20
N LYS A 155 1.40 -19.19 -2.32
CA LYS A 155 0.58 -20.34 -2.66
C LYS A 155 -0.48 -19.98 -3.66
N LYS A 156 -0.64 -20.85 -4.67
CA LYS A 156 -1.65 -20.67 -5.70
C LYS A 156 -2.68 -21.79 -5.71
N TYR A 157 -3.93 -21.40 -5.86
CA TYR A 157 -5.05 -22.28 -6.15
C TYR A 157 -5.52 -21.98 -7.56
N ASN A 158 -5.52 -22.98 -8.44
CA ASN A 158 -5.92 -22.82 -9.85
C ASN A 158 -5.16 -21.67 -10.55
N GLY A 159 -3.88 -21.49 -10.22
CA GLY A 159 -3.01 -20.44 -10.78
C GLY A 159 -3.16 -19.05 -10.16
N VAL A 160 -4.04 -18.88 -9.17
CA VAL A 160 -4.31 -17.59 -8.50
C VAL A 160 -3.79 -17.62 -7.07
N THR A 161 -3.13 -16.54 -6.63
CA THR A 161 -2.56 -16.44 -5.27
C THR A 161 -3.64 -16.39 -4.19
N ASN A 162 -3.40 -17.02 -3.04
CA ASN A 162 -4.33 -16.90 -1.91
C ASN A 162 -4.00 -15.64 -1.08
N GLU A 163 -4.69 -14.54 -1.36
CA GLU A 163 -4.45 -13.25 -0.71
C GLU A 163 -5.72 -12.68 -0.07
N TYR A 164 -5.60 -12.05 1.09
CA TYR A 164 -6.70 -11.39 1.77
C TYR A 164 -6.32 -9.98 2.17
N ARG A 165 -7.27 -9.05 2.06
CA ARG A 165 -7.14 -7.67 2.52
C ARG A 165 -8.06 -7.46 3.71
N ALA A 166 -7.46 -7.03 4.81
CA ALA A 166 -8.19 -6.57 5.98
C ALA A 166 -8.25 -5.04 5.99
N PHE A 167 -9.43 -4.46 6.20
CA PHE A 167 -9.61 -3.05 6.48
C PHE A 167 -9.87 -2.85 7.98
N TYR A 168 -9.14 -1.92 8.58
CA TYR A 168 -9.29 -1.56 9.99
C TYR A 168 -9.67 -0.08 10.13
N VAL A 169 -10.59 0.20 11.04
CA VAL A 169 -10.99 1.55 11.42
C VAL A 169 -11.02 1.64 12.95
N LYS A 170 -10.34 2.65 13.52
CA LYS A 170 -10.25 2.84 14.99
C LYS A 170 -9.93 1.53 15.72
N ASN A 171 -8.94 0.82 15.22
CA ASN A 171 -8.48 -0.47 15.72
C ASN A 171 -9.46 -1.66 15.63
N THR A 172 -10.53 -1.54 14.84
CA THR A 172 -11.53 -2.60 14.64
C THR A 172 -11.48 -3.08 13.19
N LEU A 173 -11.50 -4.41 12.99
CA LEU A 173 -11.65 -5.01 11.67
C LEU A 173 -13.06 -4.73 11.13
N ILE A 174 -13.17 -4.04 10.00
CA ILE A 174 -14.46 -3.71 9.37
C ILE A 174 -14.74 -4.56 8.12
N SER A 175 -13.70 -5.16 7.54
CA SER A 175 -13.82 -6.04 6.39
C SER A 175 -12.58 -6.92 6.28
N LEU A 176 -12.78 -8.20 5.99
CA LEU A 176 -11.75 -9.13 5.53
C LEU A 176 -12.26 -9.74 4.22
N SER A 177 -11.55 -9.51 3.13
CA SER A 177 -11.97 -9.96 1.80
C SER A 177 -10.82 -10.59 1.03
N ARG A 178 -11.14 -11.57 0.18
CA ARG A 178 -10.21 -12.10 -0.82
C ARG A 178 -9.71 -10.95 -1.68
N ASN A 179 -8.39 -10.83 -1.80
CA ASN A 179 -7.72 -9.73 -2.48
C ASN A 179 -7.08 -10.14 -3.81
N SER A 180 -7.44 -11.32 -4.29
CA SER A 180 -7.24 -11.75 -5.67
C SER A 180 -8.51 -12.45 -6.18
N LEU A 181 -8.45 -13.03 -7.37
CA LEU A 181 -9.56 -13.78 -7.97
C LEU A 181 -9.63 -15.25 -7.50
N GLN A 182 -9.03 -15.57 -6.34
CA GLN A 182 -9.04 -16.90 -5.76
C GLN A 182 -10.46 -17.44 -5.49
N ASP A 183 -10.58 -18.76 -5.42
CA ASP A 183 -11.85 -19.44 -5.18
C ASP A 183 -12.35 -19.28 -3.73
N ASP A 184 -13.67 -19.43 -3.54
CA ASP A 184 -14.31 -19.25 -2.24
C ASP A 184 -13.94 -20.31 -1.19
N ASN A 185 -13.37 -21.43 -1.64
CA ASN A 185 -12.97 -22.53 -0.77
C ASN A 185 -11.49 -22.44 -0.33
N THR A 186 -10.80 -21.35 -0.66
CA THR A 186 -9.41 -21.13 -0.23
C THR A 186 -9.33 -20.77 1.26
N PRO A 187 -8.29 -21.23 1.99
CA PRO A 187 -8.12 -20.92 3.41
C PRO A 187 -8.08 -19.40 3.67
N GLU A 188 -8.61 -18.98 4.81
CA GLU A 188 -8.47 -17.60 5.32
C GLU A 188 -7.19 -17.45 6.16
N PRO A 189 -6.64 -16.23 6.29
CA PRO A 189 -5.54 -15.97 7.22
C PRO A 189 -5.93 -16.32 8.66
N PRO A 190 -5.01 -16.85 9.49
CA PRO A 190 -5.29 -17.16 10.88
C PRO A 190 -5.86 -15.94 11.62
N LYS A 191 -6.97 -16.12 12.33
CA LYS A 191 -7.65 -15.04 13.06
C LYS A 191 -6.71 -14.28 14.00
N ALA A 192 -5.83 -15.01 14.70
CA ALA A 192 -4.84 -14.41 15.61
C ALA A 192 -3.86 -13.47 14.87
N LEU A 193 -3.47 -13.81 13.63
CA LEU A 193 -2.61 -12.96 12.80
C LEU A 193 -3.35 -11.68 12.38
N VAL A 194 -4.61 -11.81 11.95
CA VAL A 194 -5.45 -10.64 11.61
C VAL A 194 -5.64 -9.73 12.83
N GLU A 195 -5.98 -10.30 13.98
CA GLU A 195 -6.18 -9.54 15.23
C GLU A 195 -4.90 -8.87 15.74
N LYS A 196 -3.73 -9.50 15.57
CA LYS A 196 -2.42 -8.94 15.96
C LYS A 196 -2.16 -7.56 15.36
N TYR A 197 -2.59 -7.34 14.12
CA TYR A 197 -2.36 -6.09 13.37
C TYR A 197 -3.56 -5.14 13.37
N SER A 198 -4.51 -5.36 14.27
CA SER A 198 -5.66 -4.47 14.48
C SER A 198 -5.33 -3.16 15.19
N LYS A 199 -4.10 -2.94 15.68
CA LYS A 199 -3.72 -1.74 16.46
C LYS A 199 -2.51 -1.00 15.91
N LEU A 200 -2.46 -0.80 14.60
CA LEU A 200 -1.42 0.04 13.99
C LEU A 200 -1.72 1.52 14.25
N ASN A 201 -0.68 2.36 14.20
CA ASN A 201 -0.75 3.78 14.55
C ASN A 201 -1.44 4.66 13.49
N SER A 202 -2.59 4.23 12.94
CA SER A 202 -3.43 4.98 12.00
C SER A 202 -4.92 4.71 12.27
N VAL A 203 -5.79 5.68 11.95
CA VAL A 203 -7.24 5.56 12.17
C VAL A 203 -7.89 4.66 11.14
N PHE A 204 -7.38 4.65 9.90
CA PHE A 204 -7.99 3.91 8.79
C PHE A 204 -6.92 3.35 7.86
N TYR A 205 -6.84 2.02 7.78
CA TYR A 205 -5.75 1.35 7.07
C TYR A 205 -6.11 -0.04 6.59
N THR A 206 -5.23 -0.59 5.75
CA THR A 206 -5.29 -1.97 5.27
C THR A 206 -4.05 -2.76 5.61
N VAL A 207 -4.23 -4.07 5.79
CA VAL A 207 -3.14 -5.05 5.84
C VAL A 207 -3.49 -6.18 4.87
N ASP A 208 -2.56 -6.49 3.97
CA ASP A 208 -2.70 -7.55 2.99
C ASP A 208 -1.90 -8.77 3.44
N PHE A 209 -2.59 -9.90 3.54
CA PHE A 209 -2.05 -11.20 3.95
C PHE A 209 -2.00 -12.13 2.74
N ALA A 210 -0.98 -12.97 2.65
CA ALA A 210 -0.88 -14.01 1.64
C ALA A 210 -0.43 -15.33 2.25
N GLU A 211 -0.98 -16.43 1.73
CA GLU A 211 -0.53 -17.79 2.06
C GLU A 211 0.72 -18.13 1.24
N LEU A 212 1.67 -18.80 1.87
CA LEU A 212 2.90 -19.31 1.27
C LEU A 212 2.75 -20.80 0.91
N GLU A 213 3.60 -21.31 0.02
CA GLU A 213 3.58 -22.74 -0.38
C GLU A 213 3.73 -23.71 0.81
N ASN A 214 4.37 -23.28 1.90
CA ASN A 214 4.49 -24.05 3.14
C ASN A 214 3.26 -23.96 4.07
N ASN A 215 2.17 -23.31 3.63
CA ASN A 215 0.92 -23.02 4.37
C ASN A 215 1.04 -21.97 5.49
N GLU A 216 2.19 -21.31 5.62
CA GLU A 216 2.31 -20.14 6.51
C GLU A 216 1.66 -18.92 5.88
N TRP A 217 1.34 -17.93 6.71
CA TRP A 217 0.78 -16.65 6.26
C TRP A 217 1.75 -15.51 6.56
N LYS A 218 1.91 -14.62 5.59
CA LYS A 218 2.73 -13.41 5.73
C LYS A 218 1.96 -12.16 5.35
N ILE A 219 2.36 -11.04 5.92
CA ILE A 219 1.95 -9.71 5.49
C ILE A 219 2.77 -9.33 4.26
N ILE A 220 2.09 -9.11 3.15
CA ILE A 220 2.72 -8.73 1.88
C ILE A 220 2.68 -7.22 1.63
N GLU A 221 1.75 -6.49 2.25
CA GLU A 221 1.60 -5.05 2.12
C GLU A 221 0.80 -4.48 3.30
N ALA A 222 1.03 -3.22 3.64
CA ALA A 222 0.13 -2.44 4.47
C ALA A 222 -0.05 -1.07 3.82
N GLY A 223 -1.24 -0.50 3.93
CA GLY A 223 -1.61 0.69 3.16
C GLY A 223 -2.56 1.61 3.91
N ASP A 224 -2.60 2.87 3.49
CA ASP A 224 -3.60 3.81 4.00
C ASP A 224 -4.99 3.52 3.41
N GLY A 225 -6.00 3.41 4.28
CA GLY A 225 -7.34 3.00 3.90
C GLY A 225 -8.04 3.99 2.96
N SER A 226 -7.59 5.25 2.95
CA SER A 226 -8.13 6.28 2.06
C SER A 226 -7.85 6.00 0.59
N VAL A 227 -6.79 5.26 0.28
CA VAL A 227 -6.32 5.02 -1.09
C VAL A 227 -6.22 3.55 -1.46
N SER A 228 -6.45 2.65 -0.50
CA SER A 228 -6.59 1.22 -0.76
C SER A 228 -7.91 0.91 -1.47
N GLY A 229 -7.81 0.28 -2.64
CA GLY A 229 -8.95 -0.21 -3.41
C GLY A 229 -9.69 -1.35 -2.70
N LEU A 230 -10.99 -1.47 -2.98
CA LEU A 230 -11.74 -2.68 -2.63
C LEU A 230 -11.37 -3.80 -3.60
N SER A 231 -11.49 -5.04 -3.16
CA SER A 231 -11.24 -6.20 -4.00
C SER A 231 -12.40 -6.40 -4.99
N ASP A 232 -12.16 -7.03 -6.15
CA ASP A 232 -13.12 -7.08 -7.27
C ASP A 232 -14.50 -7.65 -6.90
N LYS A 233 -14.54 -8.63 -6.00
CA LYS A 233 -15.79 -9.29 -5.56
C LYS A 233 -16.31 -8.78 -4.20
N GLN A 234 -15.71 -7.74 -3.64
CA GLN A 234 -16.11 -7.21 -2.33
C GLN A 234 -17.44 -6.43 -2.46
N ASP A 235 -18.37 -6.60 -1.51
CA ASP A 235 -19.59 -5.82 -1.47
C ASP A 235 -19.30 -4.37 -1.05
N TYR A 236 -19.36 -3.46 -2.03
CA TYR A 236 -19.13 -2.04 -1.86
C TYR A 236 -20.12 -1.40 -0.87
N ALA A 237 -21.40 -1.77 -0.95
CA ALA A 237 -22.43 -1.17 -0.11
C ALA A 237 -22.24 -1.56 1.35
N SER A 238 -22.00 -2.84 1.61
CA SER A 238 -21.69 -3.35 2.95
C SER A 238 -20.40 -2.72 3.50
N PHE A 239 -19.36 -2.58 2.68
CA PHE A 239 -18.12 -1.93 3.08
C PHE A 239 -18.34 -0.46 3.50
N PHE A 240 -18.97 0.37 2.65
CA PHE A 240 -19.17 1.79 2.97
C PHE A 240 -20.12 1.98 4.16
N LYS A 241 -21.09 1.08 4.35
CA LYS A 241 -21.94 1.04 5.53
C LYS A 241 -21.12 0.77 6.79
N ALA A 242 -20.26 -0.25 6.78
CA ALA A 242 -19.38 -0.58 7.90
C ALA A 242 -18.40 0.57 8.23
N LEU A 243 -17.81 1.18 7.20
CA LEU A 243 -16.93 2.35 7.34
C LEU A 243 -17.67 3.53 7.99
N TYR A 244 -18.89 3.82 7.54
CA TYR A 244 -19.72 4.91 8.09
C TYR A 244 -19.99 4.71 9.59
N TYR A 245 -20.45 3.53 10.00
CA TYR A 245 -20.75 3.21 11.40
C TYR A 245 -19.51 3.06 12.30
N SER A 246 -18.33 2.82 11.72
CA SER A 246 -17.10 2.76 12.51
C SER A 246 -16.59 4.16 12.89
N ILE A 247 -17.10 5.20 12.21
CA ILE A 247 -16.64 6.58 12.38
C ILE A 247 -17.65 7.42 13.14
N ASN A 248 -18.95 7.16 12.95
CA ASN A 248 -20.08 7.82 13.60
C ASN A 248 -20.69 6.93 14.68
#